data_AF-A0A1Y1YD59-F1
#
_entry.id   AF-A0A1Y1YD59-F1
#
_cell.length_a   1.000
_cell.length_b   1.000
_cell.length_c   1.000
_cell.angle_alpha   90.00
_cell.angle_beta   90.00
_cell.angle_gamma   90.00
#
_symmetry.space_group_name_H-M   'P 1'
#
loop_
_entity.id
_entity.type
_entity.pdbx_description
1 polymer ?
#
loop_
_entity_poly.entity_id
_entity_poly.type
_entity_poly.pdbx_seq_one_letter_code
_entity_poly.pdbx_strand_id
1 'polypeptide(L)'
;MAAKARPKVFRVTGLPASDNLGEVGSRLREIILDEFIDDERQRLKVDIQCVPACGSNGLSALVKFSGGVPFFLSDLERDPLGIHQLEMDDDDITFDLHFFGFTQLYQTAQDKPITADIIAITGLDGNAYGSWTSRSNLARMWLRDFLSKDMPQCRTMIYGYNSKLSSHGIDTVLDYGRELLEGVKNIRRTQSLRERPLIFVAHSFGGIILAHTLIRAKLADDRDDPTVATLNKATYGLLFFGTPHKGLFIEDILSMIGGGNPRRGLVEELREKSSSLESQISDFRNLARDYKIVSFYETQQSKRLKWDEEKSRFRRTGEYITSVDTDSALLQLPDNMEVKVKVDADHSNIAKFMNRNGEPYTTTLRYLKKFELDAINEVPQRFCT
;
A
#
# COMPACT_ATOMS: atom_id res chain seq x y z
N MET A 1 -31.11 15.09 -4.00
CA MET A 1 -30.24 15.14 -2.81
C MET A 1 -28.79 15.18 -3.28
N ALA A 2 -28.04 16.25 -2.98
CA ALA A 2 -26.62 16.30 -3.31
C ALA A 2 -25.89 15.15 -2.59
N ALA A 3 -25.14 14.34 -3.33
CA ALA A 3 -24.36 13.27 -2.73
C ALA A 3 -23.34 13.90 -1.77
N LYS A 4 -23.37 13.52 -0.49
CA LYS A 4 -22.36 13.97 0.48
C LYS A 4 -20.97 13.65 -0.06
N ALA A 5 -20.08 14.65 -0.08
CA ALA A 5 -18.69 14.47 -0.50
C ALA A 5 -18.06 13.35 0.33
N ARG A 6 -17.37 12.42 -0.34
CA ARG A 6 -16.65 11.35 0.36
C ARG A 6 -15.55 11.97 1.22
N PRO A 7 -15.34 11.47 2.44
CA PRO A 7 -14.26 11.98 3.26
C PRO A 7 -12.92 11.69 2.58
N LYS A 8 -11.96 12.60 2.73
CA LYS A 8 -10.64 12.51 2.13
C LYS A 8 -9.58 12.52 3.22
N VAL A 9 -8.57 11.68 3.08
CA VAL A 9 -7.50 11.49 4.07
C VAL A 9 -6.20 11.99 3.46
N PHE A 10 -5.56 12.91 4.16
CA PHE A 10 -4.23 13.44 3.86
C PHE A 10 -3.23 12.84 4.83
N ARG A 11 -1.99 12.69 4.39
CA ARG A 11 -0.86 12.45 5.27
C ARG A 11 -0.25 13.78 5.65
N VAL A 12 0.16 13.90 6.91
CA VAL A 12 1.03 14.98 7.38
C VAL A 12 2.34 14.37 7.85
N THR A 13 3.46 14.85 7.34
CA THR A 13 4.82 14.47 7.77
C THR A 13 5.56 15.69 8.31
N GLY A 14 6.71 15.47 8.96
CA GLY A 14 7.49 16.56 9.57
C GLY A 14 7.06 16.94 10.98
N LEU A 15 6.12 16.18 11.58
CA LEU A 15 5.67 16.47 12.94
C LEU A 15 6.78 16.16 13.97
N PRO A 16 6.93 17.01 15.00
CA PRO A 16 7.99 16.86 15.99
C PRO A 16 7.87 15.55 16.77
N ALA A 17 9.00 15.05 17.25
CA ALA A 17 9.04 13.90 18.14
C ALA A 17 8.38 14.26 19.49
N SER A 18 7.46 13.41 19.95
CA SER A 18 6.82 13.59 21.26
C SER A 18 6.26 12.27 21.77
N ASP A 19 6.36 12.05 23.08
CA ASP A 19 5.70 10.92 23.76
C ASP A 19 4.19 11.17 23.92
N ASN A 20 3.74 12.42 23.76
CA ASN A 20 2.34 12.83 23.86
C ASN A 20 1.74 13.12 22.47
N LEU A 21 1.31 12.07 21.78
CA LEU A 21 0.67 12.18 20.46
C LEU A 21 -0.61 13.02 20.50
N GLY A 22 -1.32 13.06 21.64
CA GLY A 22 -2.55 13.84 21.79
C GLY A 22 -2.30 15.35 21.78
N GLU A 23 -1.18 15.78 22.35
CA GLU A 23 -0.74 17.18 22.34
C GLU A 23 -0.33 17.62 20.93
N VAL A 24 0.52 16.85 20.24
CA VAL A 24 0.89 17.13 18.84
C VAL A 24 -0.35 17.17 17.94
N GLY A 25 -1.28 16.25 18.12
CA GLY A 25 -2.54 16.23 17.37
C GLY A 25 -3.47 17.42 17.68
N SER A 26 -3.41 17.98 18.89
CA SER A 26 -4.19 19.17 19.26
C SER A 26 -3.61 20.43 18.62
N ARG A 27 -2.29 20.58 18.64
CA ARG A 27 -1.58 21.70 17.98
C ARG A 27 -1.75 21.67 16.47
N LEU A 28 -1.61 20.48 15.85
CA LEU A 28 -1.89 20.32 14.42
C LEU A 28 -3.36 20.67 14.10
N ARG A 29 -4.30 20.36 14.99
CA ARG A 29 -5.71 20.77 14.81
C ARG A 29 -5.86 22.28 14.83
N GLU A 30 -5.21 22.99 15.76
CA GLU A 30 -5.25 24.45 15.84
C GLU A 30 -4.75 25.08 14.55
N ILE A 31 -3.58 24.68 14.06
CA ILE A 31 -3.00 25.14 12.78
C ILE A 31 -3.97 24.91 11.62
N ILE A 32 -4.55 23.71 11.50
CA ILE A 32 -5.51 23.41 10.43
C ILE A 32 -6.76 24.29 10.53
N LEU A 33 -7.25 24.55 11.75
CA LEU A 33 -8.44 25.37 11.95
C LEU A 33 -8.18 26.85 11.66
N ASP A 34 -6.95 27.32 11.86
CA ASP A 34 -6.55 28.69 11.51
C ASP A 34 -6.56 28.94 10.00
N GLU A 35 -6.25 27.91 9.20
CA GLU A 35 -6.37 27.94 7.73
C GLU A 35 -7.82 27.92 7.21
N PHE A 36 -8.81 27.58 8.05
CA PHE A 36 -10.20 27.49 7.61
C PHE A 36 -10.86 28.86 7.50
N ILE A 37 -11.52 29.10 6.37
CA ILE A 37 -12.46 30.21 6.20
C ILE A 37 -13.77 29.97 6.99
N ASP A 38 -14.54 31.02 7.24
CA ASP A 38 -15.73 30.97 8.11
C ASP A 38 -16.77 29.89 7.73
N ASP A 39 -17.06 29.70 6.43
CA ASP A 39 -17.97 28.63 5.96
C ASP A 39 -17.42 27.23 6.31
N GLU A 40 -16.11 27.04 6.17
CA GLU A 40 -15.46 25.76 6.40
C GLU A 40 -15.47 25.37 7.87
N ARG A 41 -15.31 26.33 8.78
CA ARG A 41 -15.37 26.09 10.24
C ARG A 41 -16.71 25.51 10.69
N GLN A 42 -17.81 25.83 10.00
CA GLN A 42 -19.15 25.32 10.32
C GLN A 42 -19.45 23.99 9.63
N ARG A 43 -18.90 23.78 8.42
CA ARG A 43 -19.25 22.66 7.54
C ARG A 43 -18.28 21.48 7.64
N LEU A 44 -16.99 21.73 7.77
CA LEU A 44 -15.95 20.71 7.74
C LEU A 44 -15.74 20.10 9.12
N LYS A 45 -15.46 18.80 9.14
CA LYS A 45 -14.99 18.10 10.34
C LYS A 45 -13.61 17.53 10.08
N VAL A 46 -12.68 17.79 10.99
CA VAL A 46 -11.31 17.28 10.95
C VAL A 46 -11.12 16.20 12.02
N ASP A 47 -10.68 15.02 11.58
CA ASP A 47 -10.28 13.89 12.42
C ASP A 47 -8.79 13.64 12.21
N ILE A 48 -8.02 13.69 13.30
CA ILE A 48 -6.54 13.66 13.27
C ILE A 48 -6.09 12.45 14.07
N GLN A 49 -5.28 11.61 13.43
CA GLN A 49 -4.61 10.49 14.06
C GLN A 49 -3.11 10.63 13.89
N CYS A 50 -2.41 11.02 14.95
CA CYS A 50 -0.95 10.98 15.00
C CYS A 50 -0.46 9.52 15.15
N VAL A 51 0.68 9.24 14.54
CA VAL A 51 1.35 7.94 14.54
C VAL A 51 2.88 8.16 14.51
N PRO A 52 3.68 7.19 15.00
CA PRO A 52 5.13 7.25 14.82
C PRO A 52 5.51 7.35 13.33
N ALA A 53 6.47 8.22 13.01
CA ALA A 53 7.04 8.25 11.66
C ALA A 53 7.81 6.95 11.38
N CYS A 54 7.83 6.52 10.12
CA CYS A 54 8.41 5.20 9.83
C CYS A 54 9.94 5.17 9.84
N GLY A 55 10.58 6.24 9.35
CA GLY A 55 12.02 6.31 9.11
C GLY A 55 12.75 7.43 9.88
N SER A 56 12.06 8.15 10.76
CA SER A 56 12.64 9.19 11.62
C SER A 56 12.16 9.01 13.05
N ASN A 57 12.70 9.81 13.98
CA ASN A 57 12.24 9.83 15.37
C ASN A 57 10.99 10.70 15.56
N GLY A 58 10.52 11.39 14.52
CA GLY A 58 9.35 12.26 14.56
C GLY A 58 8.03 11.50 14.47
N LEU A 59 6.97 12.25 14.21
CA LEU A 59 5.63 11.74 14.03
C LEU A 59 5.13 11.96 12.59
N SER A 60 4.04 11.30 12.26
CA SER A 60 3.22 11.59 11.09
C SER A 60 1.76 11.59 11.53
N ALA A 61 0.86 12.17 10.72
CA ALA A 61 -0.56 12.11 11.00
C ALA A 61 -1.37 11.72 9.77
N LEU A 62 -2.48 11.04 10.03
CA LEU A 62 -3.55 10.85 9.06
C LEU A 62 -4.65 11.86 9.39
N VAL A 63 -4.84 12.83 8.51
CA VAL A 63 -5.82 13.91 8.68
C VAL A 63 -6.99 13.66 7.74
N LYS A 64 -8.14 13.35 8.31
CA LYS A 64 -9.38 13.08 7.57
C LYS A 64 -10.30 14.28 7.62
N PHE A 65 -10.62 14.83 6.46
CA PHE A 65 -11.66 15.84 6.32
C PHE A 65 -12.98 15.22 5.88
N SER A 66 -14.06 15.58 6.57
CA SER A 66 -15.43 15.23 6.22
C SER A 66 -16.21 16.50 5.90
N GLY A 67 -17.04 16.46 4.85
CA GLY A 67 -17.79 17.63 4.39
C GLY A 67 -17.17 18.37 3.20
N GLY A 68 -15.97 17.97 2.77
CA GLY A 68 -15.23 18.55 1.65
C GLY A 68 -13.72 18.56 1.93
N VAL A 69 -12.93 19.01 0.95
CA VAL A 69 -11.53 19.37 1.16
C VAL A 69 -11.45 20.86 1.49
N PRO A 70 -10.67 21.27 2.51
CA PRO A 70 -10.43 22.68 2.81
C PRO A 70 -9.79 23.44 1.66
N PHE A 71 -10.06 24.74 1.57
CA PHE A 71 -9.55 25.59 0.49
C PHE A 71 -8.02 25.57 0.37
N PHE A 72 -7.29 25.63 1.49
CA PHE A 72 -5.82 25.62 1.49
C PHE A 72 -5.22 24.31 0.93
N LEU A 73 -5.99 23.22 0.92
CA LEU A 73 -5.58 21.92 0.33
C LEU A 73 -6.24 21.64 -1.04
N SER A 74 -6.98 22.60 -1.60
CA SER A 74 -7.74 22.40 -2.83
C SER A 74 -6.85 22.15 -4.05
N ASP A 75 -5.64 22.70 -4.06
CA ASP A 75 -4.64 22.46 -5.12
C ASP A 75 -4.20 21.00 -5.15
N LEU A 76 -4.12 20.31 -4.01
CA LEU A 76 -3.81 18.88 -3.96
C LEU A 76 -4.95 18.02 -4.56
N GLU A 77 -6.17 18.55 -4.69
CA GLU A 77 -7.21 17.86 -5.47
C GLU A 77 -6.97 17.93 -6.97
N ARG A 78 -6.37 19.04 -7.44
CA ARG A 78 -6.06 19.28 -8.85
C ARG A 78 -4.76 18.62 -9.26
N ASP A 79 -3.76 18.68 -8.39
CA ASP A 79 -2.49 17.98 -8.50
C ASP A 79 -2.26 17.05 -7.30
N PRO A 80 -2.77 15.80 -7.36
CA PRO A 80 -2.61 14.84 -6.28
C PRO A 80 -1.16 14.36 -6.03
N LEU A 81 -0.20 14.77 -6.87
CA LEU A 81 1.22 14.46 -6.70
C LEU A 81 1.99 15.59 -6.02
N GLY A 82 1.38 16.76 -5.86
CA GLY A 82 1.96 17.87 -5.14
C GLY A 82 2.00 17.66 -3.63
N ILE A 83 2.61 18.63 -2.96
CA ILE A 83 2.66 18.78 -1.50
C ILE A 83 2.18 20.17 -1.13
N HIS A 84 1.70 20.33 0.11
CA HIS A 84 1.38 21.63 0.70
C HIS A 84 2.06 21.72 2.06
N GLN A 85 2.80 22.79 2.32
CA GLN A 85 3.57 22.94 3.56
C GLN A 85 2.98 24.04 4.42
N LEU A 86 2.98 23.81 5.73
CA LEU A 86 2.67 24.81 6.77
C LEU A 86 3.79 24.78 7.80
N GLU A 87 3.90 25.85 8.57
CA GLU A 87 4.81 25.94 9.71
C GLU A 87 4.10 25.47 10.98
N MET A 88 4.78 24.66 11.78
CA MET A 88 4.35 24.25 13.11
C MET A 88 5.52 24.47 14.08
N ASP A 89 5.43 25.56 14.84
CA ASP A 89 6.54 26.07 15.66
C ASP A 89 7.75 26.47 14.82
N ASP A 90 8.88 25.78 14.98
CA ASP A 90 10.11 25.98 14.21
C ASP A 90 10.31 24.88 13.15
N ASP A 91 9.32 24.00 12.94
CA ASP A 91 9.37 22.86 12.01
C ASP A 91 8.39 23.02 10.83
N ASP A 92 8.80 22.57 9.64
CA ASP A 92 7.93 22.47 8.47
C ASP A 92 7.10 21.17 8.49
N ILE A 93 5.77 21.29 8.47
CA ILE A 93 4.87 20.16 8.28
C ILE A 93 4.39 20.10 6.83
N THR A 94 4.30 18.88 6.28
CA THR A 94 3.97 18.67 4.86
C THR A 94 2.73 17.80 4.72
N PHE A 95 1.71 18.34 4.05
CA PHE A 95 0.50 17.64 3.64
C PHE A 95 0.69 17.03 2.25
N ASP A 96 0.30 15.76 2.12
CA ASP A 96 0.23 15.09 0.82
C ASP A 96 -0.97 14.13 0.72
N LEU A 97 -1.36 13.84 -0.52
CA LEU A 97 -2.42 12.87 -0.87
C LEU A 97 -1.89 11.58 -1.48
N HIS A 98 -0.63 11.57 -1.91
CA HIS A 98 -0.06 10.46 -2.68
C HIS A 98 0.46 9.33 -1.79
N PHE A 99 0.84 9.64 -0.54
CA PHE A 99 1.40 8.72 0.45
C PHE A 99 2.65 8.00 -0.06
N PHE A 100 3.56 8.71 -0.73
CA PHE A 100 4.82 8.11 -1.23
C PHE A 100 5.79 7.84 -0.08
N GLY A 101 6.52 6.73 -0.18
CA GLY A 101 7.29 6.17 0.92
C GLY A 101 6.42 5.43 1.94
N PHE A 102 6.98 5.19 3.12
CA PHE A 102 6.32 4.44 4.19
C PHE A 102 5.41 5.33 5.04
N THR A 103 4.21 4.83 5.34
CA THR A 103 3.28 5.47 6.28
C THR A 103 2.72 4.43 7.23
N GLN A 104 2.93 4.62 8.54
CA GLN A 104 2.29 3.80 9.56
C GLN A 104 0.82 4.19 9.68
N LEU A 105 -0.07 3.21 9.85
CA LEU A 105 -1.52 3.47 9.78
C LEU A 105 -2.16 3.75 11.14
N TYR A 106 -1.59 3.22 12.22
CA TYR A 106 -2.09 3.40 13.57
C TYR A 106 -0.97 3.21 14.60
N GLN A 107 -1.18 3.74 15.80
CA GLN A 107 -0.31 3.47 16.94
C GLN A 107 -0.56 2.05 17.45
N THR A 108 0.50 1.28 17.62
CA THR A 108 0.43 -0.07 18.22
C THR A 108 0.12 0.03 19.71
N ALA A 109 -0.38 -1.05 20.32
CA ALA A 109 -0.69 -1.09 21.75
C ALA A 109 0.54 -0.67 22.61
N GLN A 110 0.41 0.41 23.39
CA GLN A 110 1.52 1.04 24.12
C GLN A 110 2.20 0.11 25.14
N ASP A 111 1.43 -0.79 25.77
CA ASP A 111 1.92 -1.67 26.84
C ASP A 111 2.34 -3.07 26.34
N LYS A 112 2.49 -3.24 25.03
CA LYS A 112 2.81 -4.54 24.44
C LYS A 112 3.90 -4.42 23.38
N PRO A 113 4.82 -5.40 23.30
CA PRO A 113 5.81 -5.41 22.24
C PRO A 113 5.15 -5.56 20.88
N ILE A 114 5.75 -4.92 19.88
CA ILE A 114 5.39 -5.10 18.47
C ILE A 114 5.80 -6.52 18.07
N THR A 115 4.82 -7.30 17.63
CA THR A 115 4.97 -8.73 17.29
C THR A 115 5.46 -8.94 15.86
N ALA A 116 4.98 -8.13 14.92
CA ALA A 116 5.36 -8.18 13.51
C ALA A 116 5.18 -6.82 12.83
N ASP A 117 5.90 -6.61 11.72
CA ASP A 117 5.60 -5.55 10.77
C ASP A 117 4.72 -6.12 9.64
N ILE A 118 3.66 -5.38 9.27
CA ILE A 118 2.83 -5.69 8.09
C ILE A 118 3.03 -4.56 7.08
N ILE A 119 3.56 -4.86 5.90
CA ILE A 119 3.79 -3.87 4.83
C ILE A 119 2.84 -4.12 3.67
N ALA A 120 1.99 -3.13 3.38
CA ALA A 120 1.06 -3.17 2.27
C ALA A 120 1.54 -2.36 1.05
N ILE A 121 1.58 -2.97 -0.12
CA ILE A 121 2.13 -2.40 -1.36
C ILE A 121 1.03 -2.30 -2.42
N THR A 122 0.70 -1.07 -2.82
CA THR A 122 -0.33 -0.80 -3.85
C THR A 122 0.11 -1.27 -5.24
N GLY A 123 -0.81 -1.37 -6.20
CA GLY A 123 -0.51 -1.60 -7.61
C GLY A 123 -0.29 -0.34 -8.45
N LEU A 124 -0.06 -0.58 -9.75
CA LEU A 124 0.14 0.41 -10.82
C LEU A 124 -1.01 1.42 -10.85
N ASP A 125 -0.68 2.71 -11.02
CA ASP A 125 -1.63 3.83 -11.00
C ASP A 125 -2.46 3.96 -9.70
N GLY A 126 -2.18 3.12 -8.70
CA GLY A 126 -2.87 3.09 -7.42
C GLY A 126 -2.51 4.28 -6.52
N ASN A 127 -3.37 4.60 -5.57
CA ASN A 127 -3.05 5.53 -4.49
C ASN A 127 -2.76 4.70 -3.24
N ALA A 128 -1.63 4.95 -2.55
CA ALA A 128 -1.15 4.02 -1.52
C ALA A 128 -2.15 3.82 -0.38
N TYR A 129 -2.95 4.84 -0.04
CA TYR A 129 -4.03 4.75 0.95
C TYR A 129 -5.34 4.27 0.30
N GLY A 130 -5.72 4.86 -0.82
CA GLY A 130 -6.98 4.64 -1.52
C GLY A 130 -7.14 3.23 -2.11
N SER A 131 -6.05 2.55 -2.45
CA SER A 131 -6.08 1.17 -2.98
C SER A 131 -6.64 0.16 -1.99
N TRP A 132 -6.59 0.47 -0.69
CA TRP A 132 -7.10 -0.36 0.40
C TRP A 132 -8.40 0.18 1.01
N THR A 133 -8.93 1.27 0.44
CA THR A 133 -10.12 1.96 0.94
C THR A 133 -11.37 1.46 0.20
N SER A 134 -12.35 0.99 0.97
CA SER A 134 -13.63 0.52 0.44
C SER A 134 -14.35 1.61 -0.37
N ARG A 135 -15.07 1.17 -1.40
CA ARG A 135 -15.95 2.06 -2.18
C ARG A 135 -17.32 2.29 -1.51
N SER A 136 -17.49 1.85 -0.26
CA SER A 136 -18.71 2.09 0.54
C SER A 136 -18.87 3.58 0.89
N ASN A 137 -20.04 3.94 1.41
CA ASN A 137 -20.32 5.29 1.93
C ASN A 137 -19.40 5.68 3.10
N LEU A 138 -18.96 4.71 3.91
CA LEU A 138 -18.08 4.96 5.06
C LEU A 138 -16.60 5.08 4.67
N ALA A 139 -16.23 4.67 3.46
CA ALA A 139 -14.86 4.70 2.94
C ALA A 139 -13.84 4.14 3.95
N ARG A 140 -14.16 2.98 4.53
CA ARG A 140 -13.25 2.30 5.49
C ARG A 140 -12.01 1.79 4.79
N MET A 141 -10.84 2.04 5.36
CA MET A 141 -9.56 1.54 4.91
C MET A 141 -9.14 0.40 5.85
N TRP A 142 -9.31 -0.85 5.43
CA TRP A 142 -9.34 -1.99 6.35
C TRP A 142 -8.01 -2.25 7.06
N LEU A 143 -6.87 -1.95 6.42
CA LEU A 143 -5.54 -2.04 7.03
C LEU A 143 -5.38 -1.07 8.21
N ARG A 144 -6.17 0.00 8.26
CA ARG A 144 -6.22 0.94 9.39
C ARG A 144 -7.41 0.66 10.29
N ASP A 145 -8.61 0.78 9.74
CA ASP A 145 -9.86 0.87 10.51
C ASP A 145 -10.27 -0.47 11.14
N PHE A 146 -9.85 -1.60 10.56
CA PHE A 146 -10.17 -2.94 11.06
C PHE A 146 -8.96 -3.57 11.75
N LEU A 147 -7.79 -3.62 11.10
CA LEU A 147 -6.60 -4.24 11.68
C LEU A 147 -6.12 -3.58 12.98
N SER A 148 -6.30 -2.26 13.16
CA SER A 148 -5.98 -1.61 14.44
C SER A 148 -6.72 -2.21 15.63
N LYS A 149 -7.88 -2.83 15.41
CA LYS A 149 -8.69 -3.50 16.44
C LYS A 149 -8.37 -4.99 16.54
N ASP A 150 -8.07 -5.61 15.41
CA ASP A 150 -7.91 -7.07 15.31
C ASP A 150 -6.48 -7.58 15.53
N MET A 151 -5.49 -6.73 15.25
CA MET A 151 -4.05 -7.01 15.36
C MET A 151 -3.30 -5.79 15.93
N PRO A 152 -3.67 -5.26 17.11
CA PRO A 152 -3.11 -4.00 17.65
C PRO A 152 -1.62 -4.05 18.00
N GLN A 153 -1.00 -5.24 18.03
CA GLN A 153 0.43 -5.43 18.27
C GLN A 153 1.25 -5.46 16.98
N CYS A 154 0.60 -5.56 15.82
CA CYS A 154 1.29 -5.51 14.53
C CYS A 154 1.48 -4.05 14.11
N ARG A 155 2.70 -3.70 13.70
CA ARG A 155 2.97 -2.41 13.06
C ARG A 155 2.57 -2.47 11.59
N THR A 156 1.37 -2.00 11.26
CA THR A 156 0.91 -1.96 9.87
C THR A 156 1.29 -0.66 9.18
N MET A 157 1.94 -0.80 8.01
CA MET A 157 2.41 0.27 7.16
C MET A 157 1.91 0.08 5.72
N ILE A 158 1.70 1.18 5.01
CA ILE A 158 1.59 1.19 3.55
C ILE A 158 2.89 1.73 2.95
N TYR A 159 3.22 1.25 1.75
CA TYR A 159 4.27 1.80 0.90
C TYR A 159 3.65 2.34 -0.38
N GLY A 160 3.84 3.64 -0.63
CA GLY A 160 3.46 4.30 -1.87
C GLY A 160 4.67 4.65 -2.72
N TYR A 161 4.47 4.66 -4.04
CA TYR A 161 5.49 4.98 -5.03
C TYR A 161 4.79 5.59 -6.27
N ASN A 162 5.52 6.40 -7.04
CA ASN A 162 4.93 7.11 -8.17
C ASN A 162 4.84 6.20 -9.41
N SER A 163 3.78 5.40 -9.46
CA SER A 163 3.41 4.63 -10.64
C SER A 163 2.21 5.20 -11.39
N LYS A 164 1.96 6.51 -11.24
CA LYS A 164 0.86 7.18 -11.96
C LYS A 164 1.09 7.14 -13.45
N LEU A 165 0.10 6.69 -14.19
CA LEU A 165 0.16 6.60 -15.64
C LEU A 165 0.06 7.97 -16.32
N SER A 166 -0.48 8.96 -15.59
CA SER A 166 -0.47 10.36 -15.99
C SER A 166 0.89 11.05 -15.75
N SER A 167 1.80 10.46 -14.97
CA SER A 167 3.11 11.06 -14.73
C SER A 167 4.13 10.67 -15.81
N HIS A 168 5.11 11.54 -16.03
CA HIS A 168 6.14 11.37 -17.06
C HIS A 168 7.39 10.63 -16.54
N GLY A 169 7.23 9.74 -15.55
CA GLY A 169 8.35 8.97 -15.03
C GLY A 169 8.79 7.85 -15.99
N ILE A 170 10.07 7.52 -15.96
CA ILE A 170 10.72 6.51 -16.81
C ILE A 170 11.11 5.25 -16.03
N ASP A 171 10.65 5.13 -14.78
CA ASP A 171 11.02 4.05 -13.86
C ASP A 171 10.58 2.68 -14.41
N THR A 172 11.50 1.73 -14.32
CA THR A 172 11.28 0.31 -14.63
C THR A 172 10.82 -0.46 -13.40
N VAL A 173 10.42 -1.72 -13.57
CA VAL A 173 10.15 -2.62 -12.43
C VAL A 173 11.38 -2.76 -11.52
N LEU A 174 12.58 -2.70 -12.09
CA LEU A 174 13.84 -2.77 -11.34
C LEU A 174 14.02 -1.56 -10.43
N ASP A 175 13.67 -0.37 -10.92
CA ASP A 175 13.77 0.90 -10.18
C ASP A 175 12.84 0.90 -8.97
N TYR A 176 11.57 0.51 -9.13
CA TYR A 176 10.65 0.39 -8.01
C TYR A 176 11.10 -0.64 -6.97
N GLY A 177 11.74 -1.74 -7.41
CA GLY A 177 12.34 -2.70 -6.50
C GLY A 177 13.53 -2.12 -5.71
N ARG A 178 14.38 -1.28 -6.34
CA ARG A 178 15.43 -0.54 -5.63
C ARG A 178 14.83 0.41 -4.61
N GLU A 179 13.84 1.20 -5.02
CA GLU A 179 13.18 2.20 -4.19
C GLU A 179 12.55 1.55 -2.95
N LEU A 180 11.85 0.42 -3.12
CA LEU A 180 11.28 -0.33 -2.01
C LEU A 180 12.37 -0.84 -1.05
N LEU A 181 13.49 -1.38 -1.56
CA LEU A 181 14.61 -1.81 -0.73
C LEU A 181 15.16 -0.66 0.12
N GLU A 182 15.44 0.50 -0.49
CA GLU A 182 15.93 1.68 0.25
C GLU A 182 14.93 2.14 1.32
N GLY A 183 13.64 2.15 1.00
CA GLY A 183 12.62 2.45 1.99
C GLY A 183 12.60 1.45 3.15
N VAL A 184 12.74 0.15 2.87
CA VAL A 184 12.82 -0.91 3.90
C VAL A 184 14.05 -0.72 4.79
N LYS A 185 15.20 -0.33 4.23
CA LYS A 185 16.41 -0.02 5.01
C LYS A 185 16.14 1.09 6.03
N ASN A 186 15.50 2.16 5.58
CA ASN A 186 15.19 3.32 6.43
C ASN A 186 14.31 2.95 7.63
N ILE A 187 13.34 2.06 7.44
CA ILE A 187 12.40 1.67 8.50
C ILE A 187 12.90 0.51 9.37
N ARG A 188 14.00 -0.16 9.00
CA ARG A 188 14.61 -1.30 9.70
C ARG A 188 16.08 -1.05 10.08
N ARG A 189 16.36 0.15 10.60
CA ARG A 189 17.71 0.63 10.93
C ARG A 189 18.42 -0.09 12.09
N THR A 190 17.68 -0.69 13.02
CA THR A 190 18.27 -1.41 14.18
C THR A 190 18.22 -2.92 13.98
N GLN A 191 19.07 -3.66 14.69
CA GLN A 191 19.05 -5.12 14.67
C GLN A 191 17.68 -5.69 15.08
N SER A 192 17.10 -5.17 16.16
CA SER A 192 15.76 -5.57 16.61
C SER A 192 14.67 -5.34 15.56
N LEU A 193 14.80 -4.28 14.75
CA LEU A 193 13.89 -4.05 13.63
C LEU A 193 14.19 -4.99 12.48
N ARG A 194 15.46 -5.27 12.15
CA ARG A 194 15.85 -6.20 11.09
C ARG A 194 15.40 -7.63 11.33
N GLU A 195 15.38 -8.08 12.58
CA GLU A 195 15.01 -9.44 12.97
C GLU A 195 13.50 -9.60 13.23
N ARG A 196 12.75 -8.49 13.35
CA ARG A 196 11.31 -8.54 13.60
C ARG A 196 10.58 -9.27 12.46
N PRO A 197 9.64 -10.20 12.75
CA PRO A 197 8.80 -10.82 11.74
C PRO A 197 8.19 -9.84 10.74
N LEU A 198 8.22 -10.18 9.46
CA LEU A 198 7.70 -9.35 8.39
C LEU A 198 6.65 -10.10 7.55
N ILE A 199 5.51 -9.46 7.34
CA ILE A 199 4.41 -9.95 6.52
C ILE A 199 4.13 -8.91 5.44
N PHE A 200 4.08 -9.32 4.18
CA PHE A 200 3.73 -8.44 3.08
C PHE A 200 2.32 -8.68 2.58
N VAL A 201 1.64 -7.60 2.20
CA VAL A 201 0.31 -7.57 1.59
C VAL A 201 0.41 -6.78 0.30
N ALA A 202 0.47 -7.44 -0.84
CA ALA A 202 0.72 -6.79 -2.11
C ALA A 202 -0.48 -6.91 -3.05
N HIS A 203 -0.85 -5.80 -3.71
CA HIS A 203 -1.93 -5.78 -4.69
C HIS A 203 -1.38 -5.56 -6.09
N SER A 204 -1.83 -6.36 -7.06
CA SER A 204 -1.52 -6.17 -8.48
C SER A 204 0.00 -6.03 -8.70
N PHE A 205 0.42 -4.98 -9.42
CA PHE A 205 1.83 -4.63 -9.69
C PHE A 205 2.71 -4.56 -8.42
N GLY A 206 2.17 -4.22 -7.26
CA GLY A 206 2.91 -4.22 -6.01
C GLY A 206 3.49 -5.59 -5.66
N GLY A 207 2.84 -6.68 -6.09
CA GLY A 207 3.34 -8.03 -5.90
C GLY A 207 4.50 -8.39 -6.82
N ILE A 208 4.55 -7.80 -8.03
CA ILE A 208 5.68 -7.94 -8.97
C ILE A 208 6.90 -7.21 -8.40
N ILE A 209 6.71 -5.98 -7.88
CA ILE A 209 7.79 -5.23 -7.21
C ILE A 209 8.31 -6.01 -6.01
N LEU A 210 7.42 -6.58 -5.20
CA LEU A 210 7.79 -7.37 -4.03
C LEU A 210 8.57 -8.63 -4.41
N ALA A 211 8.11 -9.38 -5.41
CA ALA A 211 8.81 -10.58 -5.88
C ALA A 211 10.23 -10.23 -6.34
N HIS A 212 10.38 -9.19 -7.16
CA HIS A 212 11.68 -8.68 -7.59
C HIS A 212 12.57 -8.27 -6.40
N THR A 213 11.98 -7.57 -5.42
CA THR A 213 12.67 -7.11 -4.21
C THR A 213 13.22 -8.27 -3.38
N LEU A 214 12.42 -9.32 -3.17
CA LEU A 214 12.83 -10.51 -2.42
C LEU A 214 13.90 -11.32 -3.15
N ILE A 215 13.79 -11.45 -4.48
CA ILE A 215 14.83 -12.07 -5.31
C ILE A 215 16.17 -11.37 -5.10
N ARG A 216 16.20 -10.04 -5.23
CA ARG A 216 17.42 -9.27 -5.04
C ARG A 216 17.94 -9.34 -3.61
N ALA A 217 17.05 -9.33 -2.64
CA ALA A 217 17.44 -9.49 -1.25
C ALA A 217 18.11 -10.84 -0.97
N LYS A 218 17.75 -11.91 -1.70
CA LYS A 218 18.37 -13.24 -1.50
C LYS A 218 19.80 -13.27 -2.05
N LEU A 219 20.04 -12.49 -3.09
CA LEU A 219 21.34 -12.38 -3.76
C LEU A 219 22.30 -11.39 -3.07
N ALA A 220 21.82 -10.63 -2.08
CA ALA A 220 22.65 -9.67 -1.36
C ALA A 220 23.62 -10.38 -0.39
N ASP A 221 24.87 -9.89 -0.34
CA ASP A 221 25.86 -10.32 0.65
C ASP A 221 25.60 -9.57 1.97
N ASP A 222 25.55 -10.31 3.09
CA ASP A 222 25.43 -9.76 4.44
C ASP A 222 26.50 -8.71 4.75
N ARG A 223 27.69 -8.80 4.11
CA ARG A 223 28.80 -7.85 4.29
C ARG A 223 28.58 -6.51 3.61
N ASP A 224 27.84 -6.50 2.50
CA ASP A 224 27.61 -5.29 1.69
C ASP A 224 26.35 -4.56 2.17
N ASP A 225 25.28 -5.31 2.46
CA ASP A 225 24.02 -4.72 2.94
C ASP A 225 23.29 -5.65 3.94
N PRO A 226 23.61 -5.54 5.24
CA PRO A 226 23.00 -6.37 6.28
C PRO A 226 21.47 -6.26 6.35
N THR A 227 20.90 -5.10 5.99
CA THR A 227 19.44 -4.92 6.08
C THR A 227 18.72 -5.63 4.94
N VAL A 228 19.30 -5.59 3.74
CA VAL A 228 18.75 -6.28 2.58
C VAL A 228 18.92 -7.79 2.71
N ALA A 229 20.10 -8.24 3.13
CA ALA A 229 20.37 -9.67 3.24
C ALA A 229 19.51 -10.36 4.33
N THR A 230 19.18 -9.64 5.41
CA THR A 230 18.27 -10.13 6.46
C THR A 230 16.79 -10.13 6.06
N LEU A 231 16.41 -9.46 4.96
CA LEU A 231 15.01 -9.32 4.57
C LEU A 231 14.33 -10.67 4.28
N ASN A 232 15.04 -11.60 3.62
CA ASN A 232 14.50 -12.94 3.38
C ASN A 232 14.29 -13.71 4.69
N LYS A 233 15.24 -13.62 5.62
CA LYS A 233 15.15 -14.29 6.93
C LYS A 233 13.96 -13.76 7.73
N ALA A 234 13.78 -12.44 7.76
CA ALA A 234 12.68 -11.79 8.48
C ALA A 234 11.30 -11.99 7.85
N THR A 235 11.23 -12.15 6.53
CA THR A 235 9.97 -12.30 5.80
C THR A 235 9.37 -13.68 6.06
N TYR A 236 8.19 -13.72 6.66
CA TYR A 236 7.49 -14.95 6.98
C TYR A 236 6.36 -15.25 6.00
N GLY A 237 5.48 -14.26 5.78
CA GLY A 237 4.21 -14.45 5.09
C GLY A 237 3.98 -13.44 3.98
N LEU A 238 3.40 -13.89 2.88
CA LEU A 238 3.08 -13.09 1.70
C LEU A 238 1.60 -13.26 1.36
N LEU A 239 0.88 -12.16 1.23
CA LEU A 239 -0.49 -12.12 0.75
C LEU A 239 -0.53 -11.35 -0.57
N PHE A 240 -0.82 -12.03 -1.67
CA PHE A 240 -0.96 -11.43 -3.00
C PHE A 240 -2.44 -11.25 -3.35
N PHE A 241 -2.82 -10.06 -3.80
CA PHE A 241 -4.17 -9.74 -4.26
C PHE A 241 -4.14 -9.43 -5.74
N GLY A 242 -4.59 -10.38 -6.57
CA GLY A 242 -4.65 -10.24 -8.02
C GLY A 242 -3.30 -9.88 -8.65
N THR A 243 -2.18 -10.33 -8.07
CA THR A 243 -0.86 -10.02 -8.62
C THR A 243 -0.70 -10.73 -9.98
N PRO A 244 -0.48 -9.99 -11.09
CA PRO A 244 -0.41 -10.59 -12.42
C PRO A 244 0.96 -11.22 -12.66
N HIS A 245 1.28 -12.33 -12.00
CA HIS A 245 2.58 -12.99 -12.08
C HIS A 245 2.92 -13.46 -13.51
N LYS A 246 1.92 -13.67 -14.38
CA LYS A 246 2.11 -14.04 -15.80
C LYS A 246 1.58 -12.97 -16.78
N GLY A 247 1.30 -11.78 -16.26
CA GLY A 247 0.88 -10.62 -17.03
C GLY A 247 -0.58 -10.22 -16.84
N LEU A 248 -0.88 -9.04 -17.35
CA LEU A 248 -2.10 -8.26 -17.19
C LEU A 248 -2.66 -7.95 -18.58
N PHE A 249 -3.99 -7.84 -18.69
CA PHE A 249 -4.60 -7.25 -19.86
C PHE A 249 -4.32 -5.74 -19.92
N ILE A 250 -3.47 -5.30 -20.86
CA ILE A 250 -2.97 -3.92 -20.91
C ILE A 250 -3.53 -3.03 -22.02
N GLU A 251 -4.34 -3.54 -22.96
CA GLU A 251 -4.76 -2.74 -24.13
C GLU A 251 -5.55 -1.48 -23.75
N ASP A 252 -6.35 -1.55 -22.69
CA ASP A 252 -7.07 -0.39 -22.15
C ASP A 252 -6.13 0.65 -21.56
N ILE A 253 -5.06 0.19 -20.94
CA ILE A 253 -4.05 1.06 -20.32
C ILE A 253 -3.23 1.75 -21.41
N LEU A 254 -2.81 1.00 -22.43
CA LEU A 254 -2.06 1.53 -23.58
C LEU A 254 -2.87 2.55 -24.38
N SER A 255 -4.16 2.29 -24.61
CA SER A 255 -5.05 3.23 -25.28
C SER A 255 -5.30 4.51 -24.47
N MET A 256 -5.32 4.41 -23.13
CA MET A 256 -5.45 5.56 -22.25
C MET A 256 -4.21 6.48 -22.26
N ILE A 257 -3.00 5.91 -22.19
CA ILE A 257 -1.77 6.72 -22.06
C ILE A 257 -1.26 7.27 -23.39
N GLY A 258 -1.63 6.66 -24.52
CA GLY A 258 -1.15 7.04 -25.85
C GLY A 258 0.28 6.57 -26.16
N GLY A 259 0.67 6.68 -27.44
CA GLY A 259 1.92 6.10 -27.95
C GLY A 259 3.20 6.76 -27.43
N GLY A 260 3.18 8.07 -27.15
CA GLY A 260 4.36 8.84 -26.74
C GLY A 260 4.61 8.92 -25.22
N ASN A 261 3.78 8.27 -24.41
CA ASN A 261 3.91 8.35 -22.96
C ASN A 261 5.10 7.49 -22.47
N PRO A 262 6.01 8.04 -21.64
CA PRO A 262 7.19 7.33 -21.15
C PRO A 262 6.86 6.07 -20.32
N ARG A 263 5.65 6.00 -19.73
CA ARG A 263 5.17 4.83 -18.99
C ARG A 263 4.84 3.64 -19.88
N ARG A 264 4.85 3.79 -21.21
CA ARG A 264 4.52 2.71 -22.15
C ARG A 264 5.41 1.49 -21.94
N GLY A 265 6.73 1.67 -21.79
CA GLY A 265 7.66 0.56 -21.57
C GLY A 265 7.31 -0.27 -20.34
N LEU A 266 7.08 0.42 -19.21
CA LEU A 266 6.63 -0.19 -17.96
C LEU A 266 5.33 -0.98 -18.13
N VAL A 267 4.35 -0.43 -18.86
CA VAL A 267 3.06 -1.12 -19.09
C VAL A 267 3.23 -2.34 -19.99
N GLU A 268 4.07 -2.27 -21.02
CA GLU A 268 4.37 -3.40 -21.91
C GLU A 268 5.11 -4.53 -21.18
N GLU A 269 5.98 -4.22 -20.20
CA GLU A 269 6.61 -5.23 -19.34
C GLU A 269 5.58 -6.05 -18.55
N LEU A 270 4.39 -5.49 -18.29
CA LEU A 270 3.29 -6.15 -17.58
C LEU A 270 2.36 -6.95 -18.48
N ARG A 271 2.61 -7.02 -19.79
CA ARG A 271 1.79 -7.77 -20.74
C ARG A 271 1.81 -9.26 -20.43
N GLU A 272 0.72 -9.94 -20.76
CA GLU A 272 0.69 -11.40 -20.85
C GLU A 272 1.84 -11.95 -21.70
N LYS A 273 2.47 -13.03 -21.24
CA LYS A 273 3.63 -13.67 -21.90
C LYS A 273 4.86 -12.76 -22.01
N SER A 274 5.00 -11.81 -21.09
CA SER A 274 6.22 -11.03 -20.92
C SER A 274 7.36 -11.93 -20.44
N SER A 275 8.47 -11.95 -21.19
CA SER A 275 9.65 -12.75 -20.83
C SER A 275 10.28 -12.31 -19.51
N SER A 276 10.17 -11.03 -19.15
CA SER A 276 10.67 -10.52 -17.86
C SER A 276 9.85 -11.06 -16.69
N LEU A 277 8.52 -11.14 -16.84
CA LEU A 277 7.65 -11.76 -15.83
C LEU A 277 7.85 -13.27 -15.73
N GLU A 278 8.03 -13.96 -16.86
CA GLU A 278 8.32 -15.40 -16.89
C GLU A 278 9.63 -15.75 -16.18
N SER A 279 10.70 -14.97 -16.40
CA SER A 279 11.96 -15.14 -15.66
C SER A 279 11.75 -14.84 -14.17
N GLN A 280 11.08 -13.74 -13.84
CA GLN A 280 10.86 -13.34 -12.45
C GLN A 280 10.06 -14.38 -11.66
N ILE A 281 8.95 -14.90 -12.22
CA ILE A 281 8.15 -15.93 -11.54
C ILE A 281 8.96 -17.22 -11.36
N SER A 282 9.80 -17.58 -12.33
CA SER A 282 10.70 -18.74 -12.21
C SER A 282 11.68 -18.58 -11.05
N ASP A 283 12.35 -17.44 -10.96
CA ASP A 283 13.30 -17.14 -9.88
C ASP A 283 12.59 -17.06 -8.52
N PHE A 284 11.43 -16.41 -8.46
CA PHE A 284 10.67 -16.25 -7.23
C PHE A 284 10.15 -17.60 -6.68
N ARG A 285 9.74 -18.53 -7.54
CA ARG A 285 9.30 -19.87 -7.13
C ARG A 285 10.38 -20.65 -6.38
N ASN A 286 11.65 -20.41 -6.70
CA ASN A 286 12.77 -21.04 -5.97
C ASN A 286 12.88 -20.51 -4.53
N LEU A 287 12.46 -19.26 -4.28
CA LEU A 287 12.47 -18.61 -2.97
C LEU A 287 11.18 -18.85 -2.18
N ALA A 288 10.08 -19.10 -2.88
CA ALA A 288 8.75 -19.29 -2.29
C ALA A 288 8.69 -20.39 -1.22
N ARG A 289 9.66 -21.33 -1.19
CA ARG A 289 9.80 -22.36 -0.16
C ARG A 289 10.06 -21.82 1.24
N ASP A 290 10.68 -20.63 1.33
CA ASP A 290 11.03 -19.99 2.59
C ASP A 290 9.84 -19.20 3.20
N TYR A 291 8.72 -19.10 2.46
CA TYR A 291 7.58 -18.24 2.78
C TYR A 291 6.27 -19.01 2.89
N LYS A 292 5.33 -18.48 3.69
CA LYS A 292 3.92 -18.86 3.64
C LYS A 292 3.16 -17.93 2.71
N ILE A 293 2.53 -18.47 1.66
CA ILE A 293 1.91 -17.66 0.62
C ILE A 293 0.40 -17.86 0.59
N VAL A 294 -0.34 -16.75 0.51
CA VAL A 294 -1.78 -16.74 0.21
C VAL A 294 -2.02 -15.87 -1.02
N SER A 295 -2.55 -16.48 -2.07
CA SER A 295 -2.86 -15.80 -3.33
C SER A 295 -4.37 -15.65 -3.47
N PHE A 296 -4.83 -14.41 -3.45
CA PHE A 296 -6.23 -14.02 -3.67
C PHE A 296 -6.44 -13.70 -5.15
N TYR A 297 -7.38 -14.38 -5.80
CA TYR A 297 -7.67 -14.18 -7.23
C TYR A 297 -9.11 -13.70 -7.46
N GLU A 298 -9.29 -12.88 -8.49
CA GLU A 298 -10.59 -12.29 -8.87
C GLU A 298 -11.52 -13.34 -9.51
N THR A 299 -12.82 -13.23 -9.25
CA THR A 299 -13.85 -14.05 -9.93
C THR A 299 -14.91 -13.22 -10.65
N GLN A 300 -14.79 -11.89 -10.65
CA GLN A 300 -15.62 -11.01 -11.48
C GLN A 300 -14.78 -10.29 -12.53
N GLN A 301 -15.36 -10.12 -13.72
CA GLN A 301 -14.73 -9.34 -14.78
C GLN A 301 -14.74 -7.85 -14.46
N SER A 302 -13.66 -7.16 -14.85
CA SER A 302 -13.60 -5.70 -14.84
C SER A 302 -14.25 -5.14 -16.09
N LYS A 303 -14.83 -3.94 -16.01
CA LYS A 303 -15.22 -3.20 -17.22
C LYS A 303 -14.02 -2.52 -17.86
N ARG A 304 -14.04 -2.44 -19.20
CA ARG A 304 -13.03 -1.74 -20.00
C ARG A 304 -13.03 -0.24 -19.78
N LEU A 305 -11.86 0.40 -19.90
CA LEU A 305 -11.75 1.86 -19.86
C LEU A 305 -12.37 2.48 -21.12
N LYS A 306 -13.22 3.49 -20.92
CA LYS A 306 -13.75 4.37 -21.95
C LYS A 306 -13.64 5.82 -21.49
N TRP A 307 -13.41 6.72 -22.43
CA TRP A 307 -13.47 8.16 -22.16
C TRP A 307 -14.90 8.56 -21.81
N ASP A 308 -15.08 9.22 -20.67
CA ASP A 308 -16.35 9.83 -20.25
C ASP A 308 -16.25 11.33 -20.56
N GLU A 309 -16.96 11.78 -21.61
CA GLU A 309 -16.94 13.17 -22.08
C GLU A 309 -17.43 14.15 -21.01
N GLU A 310 -18.54 13.81 -20.33
CA GLU A 310 -19.14 14.66 -19.29
C GLU A 310 -18.19 14.91 -18.12
N LYS A 311 -17.41 13.89 -17.75
CA LYS A 311 -16.46 13.96 -16.64
C LYS A 311 -15.03 14.23 -17.07
N SER A 312 -14.79 14.36 -18.38
CA SER A 312 -13.48 14.57 -19.00
C SER A 312 -12.40 13.65 -18.40
N ARG A 313 -12.73 12.35 -18.26
CA ARG A 313 -11.82 11.36 -17.69
C ARG A 313 -12.15 9.94 -18.13
N PHE A 314 -11.15 9.06 -18.14
CA PHE A 314 -11.38 7.63 -18.37
C PHE A 314 -12.13 6.98 -17.21
N ARG A 315 -13.10 6.12 -17.53
CA ARG A 315 -13.86 5.32 -16.57
C ARG A 315 -14.07 3.91 -17.07
N ARG A 316 -14.19 2.95 -16.14
CA ARG A 316 -14.51 1.56 -16.43
C ARG A 316 -16.00 1.38 -16.73
N THR A 317 -16.43 1.79 -17.92
CA THR A 317 -17.84 1.74 -18.40
C THR A 317 -18.01 0.93 -19.69
N GLY A 318 -16.93 0.39 -20.24
CA GLY A 318 -16.97 -0.47 -21.43
C GLY A 318 -17.44 -1.90 -21.17
N GLU A 319 -17.16 -2.77 -22.13
CA GLU A 319 -17.45 -4.20 -22.07
C GLU A 319 -16.68 -4.90 -20.95
N TYR A 320 -17.08 -6.11 -20.60
CA TYR A 320 -16.39 -6.89 -19.58
C TYR A 320 -15.14 -7.55 -20.12
N ILE A 321 -14.08 -7.52 -19.33
CA ILE A 321 -12.80 -8.19 -19.56
C ILE A 321 -12.32 -8.88 -18.29
N THR A 322 -11.57 -9.95 -18.45
CA THR A 322 -10.74 -10.48 -17.38
C THR A 322 -9.46 -9.66 -17.33
N SER A 323 -9.22 -8.93 -16.24
CA SER A 323 -8.02 -8.07 -16.16
C SER A 323 -6.80 -8.92 -15.85
N VAL A 324 -6.92 -9.82 -14.88
CA VAL A 324 -5.91 -10.80 -14.53
C VAL A 324 -6.60 -12.15 -14.48
N ASP A 325 -6.19 -13.07 -15.36
CA ASP A 325 -6.72 -14.42 -15.35
C ASP A 325 -6.23 -15.19 -14.11
N THR A 326 -6.94 -16.26 -13.75
CA THR A 326 -6.59 -17.06 -12.57
C THR A 326 -5.20 -17.69 -12.66
N ASP A 327 -4.74 -18.06 -13.86
CA ASP A 327 -3.40 -18.64 -14.03
C ASP A 327 -2.29 -17.59 -13.87
N SER A 328 -2.54 -16.33 -14.24
CA SER A 328 -1.64 -15.20 -13.96
C SER A 328 -1.68 -14.78 -12.49
N ALA A 329 -2.84 -14.83 -11.84
CA ALA A 329 -2.99 -14.45 -10.42
C ALA A 329 -2.34 -15.42 -9.42
N LEU A 330 -1.98 -16.63 -9.87
CA LEU A 330 -1.46 -17.71 -9.03
C LEU A 330 -0.01 -18.07 -9.39
N LEU A 331 0.78 -18.41 -8.36
CA LEU A 331 2.13 -18.91 -8.55
C LEU A 331 2.16 -20.36 -9.02
N GLN A 332 1.03 -21.08 -8.97
CA GLN A 332 0.91 -22.50 -9.30
C GLN A 332 1.84 -23.37 -8.45
N LEU A 333 1.97 -23.03 -7.17
CA LEU A 333 2.71 -23.84 -6.21
C LEU A 333 1.79 -24.93 -5.61
N PRO A 334 2.36 -25.98 -5.01
CA PRO A 334 1.59 -26.97 -4.27
C PRO A 334 0.80 -26.32 -3.11
N ASP A 335 -0.34 -26.91 -2.74
CA ASP A 335 -1.29 -26.31 -1.78
C ASP A 335 -0.74 -26.15 -0.36
N ASN A 336 0.34 -26.86 0.00
CA ASN A 336 1.04 -26.68 1.27
C ASN A 336 1.96 -25.44 1.29
N MET A 337 2.24 -24.84 0.13
CA MET A 337 3.08 -23.65 -0.04
C MET A 337 2.24 -22.40 -0.41
N GLU A 338 1.25 -22.57 -1.30
CA GLU A 338 0.37 -21.51 -1.76
C GLU A 338 -1.08 -21.85 -1.47
N VAL A 339 -1.69 -21.09 -0.55
CA VAL A 339 -3.13 -21.12 -0.35
C VAL A 339 -3.79 -20.27 -1.42
N LYS A 340 -4.72 -20.86 -2.17
CA LYS A 340 -5.46 -20.20 -3.27
C LYS A 340 -6.84 -19.79 -2.77
N VAL A 341 -7.11 -18.49 -2.70
CA VAL A 341 -8.37 -17.94 -2.16
C VAL A 341 -9.11 -17.17 -3.25
N LYS A 342 -10.31 -17.62 -3.61
CA LYS A 342 -11.16 -16.87 -4.53
C LYS A 342 -11.79 -15.67 -3.83
N VAL A 343 -11.92 -14.56 -4.55
CA VAL A 343 -12.62 -13.36 -4.07
C VAL A 343 -13.67 -12.94 -5.08
N ASP A 344 -14.91 -12.80 -4.62
CA ASP A 344 -16.03 -12.31 -5.43
C ASP A 344 -15.94 -10.79 -5.64
N ALA A 345 -14.97 -10.38 -6.45
CA ALA A 345 -14.68 -9.00 -6.80
C ALA A 345 -13.93 -8.94 -8.14
N ASP A 346 -13.92 -7.75 -8.74
CA ASP A 346 -13.04 -7.39 -9.84
C ASP A 346 -11.66 -6.92 -9.34
N HIS A 347 -10.70 -6.77 -10.26
CA HIS A 347 -9.30 -6.45 -9.98
C HIS A 347 -9.13 -5.13 -9.23
N SER A 348 -10.03 -4.18 -9.51
CA SER A 348 -10.03 -2.85 -8.88
C SER A 348 -10.58 -2.89 -7.45
N ASN A 349 -11.36 -3.90 -7.09
CA ASN A 349 -12.08 -4.01 -5.83
C ASN A 349 -11.59 -5.16 -4.93
N ILE A 350 -10.79 -6.09 -5.45
CA ILE A 350 -10.30 -7.29 -4.74
C ILE A 350 -9.61 -6.97 -3.41
N ALA A 351 -8.91 -5.83 -3.31
CA ALA A 351 -8.20 -5.38 -2.11
C ALA A 351 -8.97 -4.35 -1.24
N LYS A 352 -10.24 -4.04 -1.58
CA LYS A 352 -11.04 -2.95 -1.00
C LYS A 352 -12.19 -3.46 -0.15
N PHE A 353 -11.86 -4.03 1.00
CA PHE A 353 -12.83 -4.74 1.83
C PHE A 353 -13.89 -3.82 2.45
N MET A 354 -15.16 -4.16 2.28
CA MET A 354 -16.28 -3.31 2.71
C MET A 354 -16.73 -3.59 4.15
N ASN A 355 -16.55 -4.82 4.64
CA ASN A 355 -17.11 -5.27 5.91
C ASN A 355 -16.07 -5.99 6.76
N ARG A 356 -15.93 -5.59 8.03
CA ARG A 356 -15.05 -6.22 9.02
C ARG A 356 -15.49 -7.64 9.41
N ASN A 357 -16.77 -7.97 9.24
CA ASN A 357 -17.32 -9.28 9.60
C ASN A 357 -17.65 -10.13 8.37
N GLY A 358 -17.19 -9.74 7.17
CA GLY A 358 -17.49 -10.43 5.92
C GLY A 358 -16.23 -10.79 5.14
N GLU A 359 -16.42 -11.65 4.15
CA GLU A 359 -15.38 -11.97 3.18
C GLU A 359 -15.09 -10.77 2.26
N PRO A 360 -13.86 -10.64 1.75
CA PRO A 360 -12.70 -11.52 2.00
C PRO A 360 -11.92 -11.19 3.30
N TYR A 361 -12.31 -10.16 4.07
CA TYR A 361 -11.52 -9.71 5.22
C TYR A 361 -11.39 -10.77 6.32
N THR A 362 -12.45 -11.52 6.63
CA THR A 362 -12.41 -12.58 7.64
C THR A 362 -11.40 -13.68 7.29
N THR A 363 -11.29 -14.05 6.02
CA THR A 363 -10.25 -14.99 5.55
C THR A 363 -8.87 -14.36 5.58
N THR A 364 -8.70 -13.12 5.12
CA THR A 364 -7.42 -12.40 5.22
C THR A 364 -6.93 -12.30 6.66
N LEU A 365 -7.81 -11.92 7.59
CA LEU A 365 -7.48 -11.80 9.01
C LEU A 365 -7.08 -13.15 9.63
N ARG A 366 -7.75 -14.25 9.24
CA ARG A 366 -7.39 -15.60 9.70
C ARG A 366 -5.95 -15.94 9.36
N TYR A 367 -5.51 -15.67 8.13
CA TYR A 367 -4.13 -15.93 7.71
C TYR A 367 -3.14 -14.96 8.34
N LEU A 368 -3.46 -13.67 8.43
CA LEU A 368 -2.58 -12.70 9.10
C LEU A 368 -2.34 -13.07 10.57
N LYS A 369 -3.39 -13.45 11.32
CA LYS A 369 -3.24 -13.92 12.71
C LYS A 369 -2.43 -15.21 12.83
N LYS A 370 -2.63 -16.14 11.90
CA LYS A 370 -1.82 -17.36 11.84
C LYS A 370 -0.34 -17.01 11.60
N PHE A 371 -0.07 -16.14 10.62
CA PHE A 371 1.29 -15.72 10.29
C PHE A 371 1.94 -14.97 11.44
N GLU A 372 1.24 -14.07 12.11
CA GLU A 372 1.74 -13.40 13.32
C GLU A 372 2.14 -14.41 14.40
N LEU A 373 1.26 -15.36 14.73
CA LEU A 373 1.50 -16.36 15.77
C LEU A 373 2.70 -17.27 15.44
N ASP A 374 2.73 -17.79 14.22
CA ASP A 374 3.77 -18.73 13.80
C ASP A 374 5.13 -18.00 13.65
N ALA A 375 5.13 -16.78 13.11
CA ALA A 375 6.36 -16.03 12.84
C ALA A 375 7.11 -15.57 14.09
N ILE A 376 6.41 -15.26 15.20
CA ILE A 376 7.04 -14.91 16.48
C ILE A 376 7.99 -16.02 16.96
N ASN A 377 7.68 -17.28 16.64
CA ASN A 377 8.45 -18.43 17.06
C ASN A 377 9.49 -18.86 16.00
N GLU A 378 9.11 -18.83 14.72
CA GLU A 378 9.94 -19.36 13.63
C GLU A 378 10.99 -18.36 13.14
N VAL A 379 10.67 -17.06 13.05
CA VAL A 379 11.58 -16.08 12.46
C VAL A 379 12.87 -15.90 13.28
N PRO A 380 12.84 -15.78 14.62
CA PRO A 380 14.07 -15.65 15.41
C PRO A 380 15.06 -16.80 15.20
N GLN A 381 14.57 -18.02 15.00
CA GLN A 381 15.41 -19.21 14.77
C GLN A 381 16.25 -19.10 13.50
N ARG A 382 15.77 -18.35 12.49
CA ARG A 382 16.47 -18.11 11.21
C ARG A 382 17.70 -17.20 11.37
N PHE A 383 17.81 -16.51 12.50
CA PHE A 383 18.93 -15.63 12.84
C PHE A 383 19.93 -16.26 13.82
N CYS A 384 19.59 -17.42 14.40
CA CYS A 384 20.49 -18.18 15.27
C CYS A 384 21.44 -19.12 14.50
N THR A 385 21.20 -19.30 13.21
CA THR A 385 21.99 -20.10 12.26
C THR A 385 22.77 -19.19 11.31
#